data_AF-A0AAU4GPJ7-F1
#
_entry.id   AF-A0AAU4GPJ7-F1
#
_cell.length_a   1.000
_cell.length_b   1.000
_cell.length_c   1.000
_cell.angle_alpha   90.00
_cell.angle_beta   90.00
_cell.angle_gamma   90.00
#
_symmetry.space_group_name_H-M   'P 1'
#
loop_
_entity.id
_entity.type
_entity.pdbx_description
1 polymer ?
#
loop_
_entity_poly.entity_id
_entity_poly.type
_entity_poly.pdbx_seq_one_letter_code
_entity_poly.pdbx_strand_id
1 'polypeptide(L)'
;MSVRESLIDRWSEAVWWDYVIAFLLVSGHVAAVRASGHGDWLAWIDSEQRVSLYGTAAGVVSAIGGLSSIAISIYLSSNGERLQAVRRHYQRELRRNWKALLVATAVICVGCLAAQGLDNKTDTHSARYVFEASMALALVRFLRMLWLLDSMMAVNDRDQSDPPAPPVPRFDPGWRQRRRNPTG
;
A
#
# COMPACT_ATOMS: atom_id res chain seq x y z
N MET A 1 22.82 -5.11 -10.09
CA MET A 1 21.42 -4.76 -9.76
C MET A 1 20.52 -5.72 -10.50
N SER A 2 19.78 -6.53 -9.76
CA SER A 2 18.86 -7.53 -10.32
C SER A 2 17.66 -6.83 -10.96
N VAL A 3 17.10 -7.36 -12.04
CA VAL A 3 15.87 -6.86 -12.71
C VAL A 3 14.71 -6.71 -11.70
N ARG A 4 14.71 -7.54 -10.65
CA ARG A 4 13.75 -7.49 -9.54
C ARG A 4 13.91 -6.23 -8.69
N GLU A 5 15.14 -5.78 -8.42
CA GLU A 5 15.41 -4.55 -7.66
C GLU A 5 14.97 -3.31 -8.46
N SER A 6 15.21 -3.31 -9.78
CA SER A 6 14.77 -2.24 -10.69
C SER A 6 13.25 -2.10 -10.78
N LEU A 7 12.52 -3.23 -10.78
CA LEU A 7 11.06 -3.24 -10.81
C LEU A 7 10.46 -2.77 -9.48
N ILE A 8 11.06 -3.18 -8.36
CA ILE A 8 10.64 -2.78 -7.01
C ILE A 8 10.81 -1.27 -6.80
N ASP A 9 11.96 -0.71 -7.21
CA ASP A 9 12.20 0.75 -7.12
C ASP A 9 11.22 1.54 -8.00
N ARG A 10 11.03 1.12 -9.26
CA ARG A 10 10.09 1.80 -10.17
C ARG A 10 8.64 1.73 -9.70
N TRP A 11 8.24 0.61 -9.10
CA TRP A 11 6.87 0.43 -8.61
C TRP A 11 6.64 1.17 -7.28
N SER A 12 7.68 1.30 -6.46
CA SER A 12 7.72 2.15 -5.26
C SER A 12 7.55 3.64 -5.59
N GLU A 13 8.29 4.14 -6.57
CA GLU A 13 8.28 5.57 -6.96
C GLU A 13 6.96 5.98 -7.62
N ALA A 14 6.35 5.08 -8.37
CA ALA A 14 5.26 5.42 -9.27
C ALA A 14 3.87 5.09 -8.68
N VAL A 15 3.56 5.69 -7.53
CA VAL A 15 2.25 5.64 -6.82
C VAL A 15 1.07 6.02 -7.73
N TRP A 16 1.35 6.79 -8.78
CA TRP A 16 0.35 7.20 -9.76
C TRP A 16 -0.17 6.03 -10.61
N TRP A 17 0.63 4.96 -10.79
CA TRP A 17 0.18 3.76 -11.51
C TRP A 17 -1.02 3.10 -10.86
N ASP A 18 -1.18 3.19 -9.54
CA ASP A 18 -2.35 2.61 -8.89
C ASP A 18 -3.64 3.29 -9.36
N TYR A 19 -3.60 4.61 -9.58
CA TYR A 19 -4.74 5.34 -10.12
C TYR A 19 -4.97 4.98 -11.58
N VAL A 20 -3.91 4.77 -12.37
CA VAL A 20 -4.03 4.37 -13.78
C VAL A 20 -4.56 2.95 -13.92
N ILE A 21 -4.06 2.00 -13.12
CA ILE A 21 -4.51 0.61 -13.12
C ILE A 21 -5.96 0.54 -12.64
N ALA A 22 -6.30 1.24 -11.55
CA ALA A 22 -7.68 1.33 -11.09
C ALA A 22 -8.58 1.97 -12.16
N PHE A 23 -8.14 3.07 -12.77
CA PHE A 23 -8.89 3.74 -13.84
C PHE A 23 -9.08 2.84 -15.06
N LEU A 24 -8.07 2.08 -15.48
CA LEU A 24 -8.14 1.15 -16.60
C LEU A 24 -9.04 -0.05 -16.29
N LEU A 25 -8.95 -0.62 -15.08
CA LEU A 25 -9.82 -1.72 -14.64
C LEU A 25 -11.28 -1.26 -14.60
N VAL A 26 -11.55 -0.07 -14.04
CA VAL A 26 -12.90 0.49 -13.98
C VAL A 26 -13.40 0.83 -15.38
N SER A 27 -12.61 1.55 -16.18
CA SER A 27 -13.00 1.93 -17.54
C SER A 27 -13.22 0.71 -18.43
N GLY A 28 -12.39 -0.32 -18.30
CA GLY A 28 -12.52 -1.59 -19.01
C GLY A 28 -13.79 -2.36 -18.59
N HIS A 29 -14.07 -2.42 -17.29
CA HIS A 29 -15.30 -3.04 -16.78
C HIS A 29 -16.55 -2.28 -17.23
N VAL A 30 -16.56 -0.94 -17.08
CA VAL A 30 -17.67 -0.07 -17.52
C VAL A 30 -17.88 -0.18 -19.02
N ALA A 31 -16.81 -0.17 -19.82
CA ALA A 31 -16.91 -0.35 -21.27
C ALA A 31 -17.43 -1.75 -21.62
N ALA A 32 -16.99 -2.79 -20.93
CA ALA A 32 -17.48 -4.16 -21.13
C ALA A 32 -18.98 -4.27 -20.80
N VAL A 33 -19.42 -3.79 -19.64
CA VAL A 33 -20.83 -3.79 -19.21
C VAL A 33 -21.70 -2.97 -20.18
N ARG A 34 -21.19 -1.81 -20.64
CA ARG A 34 -21.91 -0.96 -21.59
C ARG A 34 -22.00 -1.56 -23.00
N ALA A 35 -21.01 -2.37 -23.39
CA ALA A 35 -20.98 -3.04 -24.69
C ALA A 35 -21.77 -4.36 -24.71
N SER A 36 -21.75 -5.14 -23.62
CA SER A 36 -22.44 -6.43 -23.53
C SER A 36 -23.89 -6.30 -23.07
N GLY A 37 -24.27 -5.20 -22.43
CA GLY A 37 -25.57 -5.02 -21.79
C GLY A 37 -25.82 -5.97 -20.60
N HIS A 38 -24.81 -6.76 -20.22
CA HIS A 38 -24.84 -7.78 -19.18
C HIS A 38 -23.62 -7.58 -18.26
N GLY A 39 -23.84 -7.61 -16.95
CA GLY A 39 -22.76 -7.48 -15.97
C GLY A 39 -22.96 -6.41 -14.90
N ASP A 40 -24.05 -5.63 -14.94
CA ASP A 40 -24.48 -4.82 -13.80
C ASP A 40 -24.97 -5.77 -12.69
N TRP A 41 -24.04 -6.25 -11.88
CA TRP A 41 -24.29 -7.12 -10.74
C TRP A 41 -25.00 -6.38 -9.59
N LEU A 42 -25.18 -5.06 -9.67
CA LEU A 42 -25.99 -4.31 -8.72
C LEU A 42 -27.41 -4.08 -9.24
N ALA A 43 -27.69 -4.33 -10.52
CA ALA A 43 -29.02 -4.21 -11.11
C ALA A 43 -30.06 -5.13 -10.48
N TRP A 44 -29.64 -6.34 -10.11
CA TRP A 44 -30.52 -7.36 -9.55
C TRP A 44 -30.74 -7.24 -8.03
N ILE A 45 -30.02 -6.34 -7.33
CA ILE A 45 -30.14 -6.13 -5.88
C ILE A 45 -31.14 -5.01 -5.63
N ASP A 46 -32.03 -5.20 -4.67
CA ASP A 46 -33.03 -4.20 -4.29
C ASP A 46 -32.39 -2.94 -3.68
N SER A 47 -33.07 -1.80 -3.82
CA SER A 47 -32.49 -0.50 -3.45
C SER A 47 -32.09 -0.41 -1.97
N GLU A 48 -32.89 -0.98 -1.06
CA GLU A 48 -32.56 -0.97 0.37
C GLU A 48 -31.30 -1.80 0.68
N GLN A 49 -31.15 -2.95 0.02
CA GLN A 49 -29.96 -3.80 0.15
C GLN A 49 -28.71 -3.13 -0.42
N ARG A 50 -28.83 -2.38 -1.53
CA ARG A 50 -27.69 -1.62 -2.10
C ARG A 50 -27.19 -0.55 -1.15
N VAL A 51 -28.10 0.23 -0.56
CA VAL A 51 -27.76 1.27 0.43
C VAL A 51 -27.04 0.66 1.63
N SER A 52 -27.50 -0.48 2.13
CA SER A 52 -26.83 -1.22 3.20
C SER A 52 -25.42 -1.67 2.77
N LEU A 53 -25.29 -2.25 1.58
CA LEU A 53 -24.03 -2.73 1.03
C LEU A 53 -22.98 -1.61 0.91
N TYR A 54 -23.38 -0.42 0.42
CA TYR A 54 -22.47 0.73 0.31
C TYR A 54 -21.93 1.15 1.68
N GLY A 55 -22.79 1.19 2.70
CA GLY A 55 -22.40 1.48 4.07
C GLY A 55 -21.46 0.42 4.64
N THR A 56 -21.76 -0.86 4.46
CA THR A 56 -20.91 -1.97 4.91
C THR A 56 -19.53 -1.92 4.23
N ALA A 57 -19.47 -1.68 2.92
CA ALA A 57 -18.24 -1.57 2.18
C ALA A 57 -17.37 -0.39 2.68
N ALA A 58 -17.97 0.78 2.94
CA ALA A 58 -17.28 1.90 3.55
C ALA A 58 -16.69 1.52 4.92
N GLY A 59 -17.45 0.78 5.74
CA GLY A 59 -17.00 0.24 7.02
C GLY A 59 -15.78 -0.68 6.90
N VAL A 60 -15.83 -1.64 5.97
CA VAL A 60 -14.71 -2.58 5.71
C VAL A 60 -13.47 -1.83 5.24
N VAL A 61 -13.60 -0.91 4.28
CA VAL A 61 -12.48 -0.09 3.78
C VAL A 61 -11.88 0.75 4.89
N SER A 62 -12.71 1.34 5.75
CA SER A 62 -12.25 2.11 6.92
C SER A 62 -11.49 1.22 7.91
N ALA A 63 -11.97 0.01 8.19
CA ALA A 63 -11.30 -0.94 9.08
C ALA A 63 -9.93 -1.36 8.53
N ILE A 64 -9.86 -1.65 7.22
CA ILE A 64 -8.60 -1.94 6.52
C ILE A 64 -7.63 -0.77 6.65
N GLY A 65 -8.09 0.47 6.41
CA GLY A 65 -7.29 1.68 6.57
C GLY A 65 -6.75 1.87 7.99
N GLY A 66 -7.56 1.55 9.00
CA GLY A 66 -7.14 1.56 10.40
C GLY A 66 -6.02 0.55 10.69
N LEU A 67 -6.16 -0.69 10.18
CA LEU A 67 -5.11 -1.70 10.27
C LEU A 67 -3.82 -1.27 9.58
N SER A 68 -3.92 -0.59 8.42
CA SER A 68 -2.76 0.01 7.75
C SER A 68 -2.04 0.99 8.67
N SER A 69 -2.79 1.87 9.36
CA SER A 69 -2.21 2.86 10.27
C SER A 69 -1.47 2.23 11.45
N ILE A 70 -1.97 1.09 11.95
CA ILE A 70 -1.30 0.32 13.00
C ILE A 70 0.00 -0.27 12.46
N ALA A 71 -0.03 -0.89 11.28
CA ALA A 71 1.16 -1.45 10.64
C ALA A 71 2.25 -0.39 10.41
N ILE A 72 1.87 0.83 9.99
CA ILE A 72 2.78 1.98 9.87
C ILE A 72 3.40 2.34 11.21
N SER A 73 2.60 2.37 12.27
CA SER A 73 3.08 2.71 13.61
C SER A 73 4.11 1.69 14.11
N ILE A 74 3.87 0.40 13.87
CA ILE A 74 4.82 -0.69 14.20
C ILE A 74 6.10 -0.53 13.38
N TYR A 75 6.00 -0.21 12.09
CA TYR A 75 7.16 0.07 11.26
C TYR A 75 7.97 1.28 11.78
N LEU A 76 7.31 2.34 12.24
CA LEU A 76 7.98 3.52 12.77
C LEU A 76 8.68 3.25 14.12
N SER A 77 8.14 2.34 14.94
CA SER A 77 8.71 1.99 16.24
C SER A 77 9.85 0.97 16.18
N SER A 78 10.01 0.24 15.07
CA SER A 78 11.10 -0.74 14.91
C SER A 78 12.45 -0.07 14.63
N ASN A 79 13.52 -0.57 15.28
CA ASN A 79 14.84 0.07 15.36
C ASN A 79 15.99 -0.72 14.69
N GLY A 80 15.69 -1.72 13.87
CA GLY A 80 16.69 -2.54 13.19
C GLY A 80 17.70 -1.75 12.34
N GLU A 81 18.95 -2.19 12.26
CA GLU A 81 20.02 -1.45 11.55
C GLU A 81 19.70 -1.29 10.05
N ARG A 82 19.23 -2.36 9.39
CA ARG A 82 18.80 -2.30 7.99
C ARG A 82 17.56 -1.43 7.81
N LEU A 83 16.62 -1.51 8.74
CA LEU A 83 15.40 -0.69 8.71
C LEU A 83 15.72 0.80 8.90
N GLN A 84 16.72 1.12 9.73
CA GLN A 84 17.23 2.48 9.87
C GLN A 84 17.94 2.95 8.60
N ALA A 85 18.72 2.10 7.94
CA ALA A 85 19.35 2.44 6.66
C ALA A 85 18.30 2.74 5.57
N VAL A 86 17.29 1.88 5.43
CA VAL A 86 16.15 2.10 4.52
C VAL A 86 15.39 3.38 4.87
N ARG A 87 15.13 3.63 6.16
CA ARG A 87 14.47 4.85 6.62
C ARG A 87 15.27 6.10 6.29
N ARG A 88 16.60 6.09 6.43
CA ARG A 88 17.46 7.24 6.10
C ARG A 88 17.49 7.54 4.60
N HIS A 89 17.47 6.51 3.76
CA HIS A 89 17.57 6.69 2.30
C HIS A 89 16.21 7.00 1.64
N TYR A 90 15.13 6.34 2.07
CA TYR A 90 13.82 6.40 1.42
C TYR A 90 12.71 7.09 2.24
N GLN A 91 13.05 7.83 3.32
CA GLN A 91 12.06 8.41 4.25
C GLN A 91 10.94 9.20 3.55
N ARG A 92 11.32 9.99 2.54
CA ARG A 92 10.43 10.95 1.88
C ARG A 92 9.44 10.24 0.96
N GLU A 93 9.91 9.26 0.21
CA GLU A 93 9.09 8.44 -0.70
C GLU A 93 8.15 7.54 0.08
N LEU A 94 8.66 6.92 1.15
CA LEU A 94 7.86 6.07 2.01
C LEU A 94 6.73 6.87 2.67
N ARG A 95 7.02 8.05 3.21
CA ARG A 95 6.00 8.95 3.77
C ARG A 95 4.97 9.38 2.72
N ARG A 96 5.40 9.64 1.48
CA ARG A 96 4.50 10.00 0.38
C ARG A 96 3.57 8.83 0.01
N ASN A 97 4.11 7.61 -0.09
CA ASN A 97 3.35 6.39 -0.32
C ASN A 97 2.31 6.15 0.78
N TRP A 98 2.72 6.25 2.04
CA TRP A 98 1.81 6.09 3.18
C TRP A 98 0.70 7.14 3.22
N LYS A 99 1.04 8.41 3.00
CA LYS A 99 0.04 9.48 2.89
C LYS A 99 -0.92 9.23 1.74
N ALA A 100 -0.41 8.80 0.58
CA ALA A 100 -1.22 8.51 -0.59
C ALA A 100 -2.16 7.30 -0.39
N LEU A 101 -1.76 6.32 0.42
CA LEU A 101 -2.62 5.21 0.83
C LEU A 101 -3.77 5.71 1.72
N LEU A 102 -3.47 6.46 2.78
CA LEU A 102 -4.48 6.98 3.70
C LEU A 102 -5.48 7.92 3.00
N VAL A 103 -4.98 8.81 2.15
CA VAL A 103 -5.84 9.72 1.36
C VAL A 103 -6.73 8.93 0.41
N ALA A 104 -6.20 7.90 -0.25
CA ALA A 104 -7.01 7.06 -1.14
C ALA A 104 -8.10 6.30 -0.39
N THR A 105 -7.81 5.74 0.78
CA THR A 105 -8.83 5.10 1.63
C THR A 105 -9.94 6.08 2.00
N ALA A 106 -9.59 7.31 2.37
CA ALA A 106 -10.58 8.35 2.66
C ALA A 106 -11.44 8.67 1.42
N VAL A 107 -10.82 8.79 0.24
CA VAL A 107 -11.53 9.03 -1.03
C VAL A 107 -12.47 7.87 -1.36
N ILE A 108 -12.06 6.61 -1.15
CA ILE A 108 -12.92 5.45 -1.36
C ILE A 108 -14.12 5.48 -0.41
N CYS A 109 -13.92 5.75 0.88
CA CYS A 109 -15.02 5.87 1.84
C CYS A 109 -16.01 6.97 1.44
N VAL A 110 -15.49 8.14 1.02
CA VAL A 110 -16.32 9.23 0.50
C VAL A 110 -17.06 8.80 -0.77
N GLY A 111 -16.43 8.03 -1.66
CA GLY A 111 -17.05 7.47 -2.86
C GLY A 111 -18.22 6.53 -2.53
N CYS A 112 -18.04 5.62 -1.56
CA CYS A 112 -19.12 4.74 -1.08
C CYS A 112 -20.29 5.53 -0.47
N LEU A 113 -19.99 6.55 0.35
CA LEU A 113 -21.03 7.41 0.94
C LEU A 113 -21.74 8.27 -0.12
N ALA A 114 -21.00 8.75 -1.12
CA ALA A 114 -21.58 9.47 -2.25
C ALA A 114 -22.52 8.56 -3.05
N ALA A 115 -22.12 7.32 -3.34
CA ALA A 115 -22.98 6.33 -3.99
C ALA A 115 -24.25 6.07 -3.16
N GLN A 116 -24.12 5.96 -1.84
CA GLN A 116 -25.27 5.82 -0.94
C GLN A 116 -26.22 7.03 -0.98
N GLY A 117 -25.68 8.25 -1.02
CA GLY A 117 -26.48 9.47 -1.12
C GLY A 117 -27.15 9.65 -2.49
N LEU A 118 -26.49 9.23 -3.57
CA LEU A 118 -27.00 9.27 -4.94
C LEU A 118 -28.14 8.27 -5.16
N ASP A 119 -27.99 7.04 -4.65
CA ASP A 119 -29.03 6.00 -4.80
C ASP A 119 -30.33 6.39 -4.07
N ASN A 120 -30.22 7.17 -2.99
CA ASN A 120 -31.37 7.69 -2.24
C ASN A 120 -32.17 8.79 -2.97
N LYS A 121 -31.63 9.40 -4.03
CA LYS A 121 -32.17 10.63 -4.65
C LYS A 121 -32.62 10.48 -6.12
N THR A 122 -32.75 9.27 -6.66
CA THR A 122 -33.31 8.90 -7.99
C THR A 122 -32.27 8.55 -9.08
N ASP A 123 -30.95 8.78 -8.88
CA ASP A 123 -29.90 8.46 -9.87
C ASP A 123 -29.18 7.12 -9.58
N THR A 124 -29.96 6.04 -9.50
CA THR A 124 -29.48 4.69 -9.16
C THR A 124 -28.40 4.17 -10.11
N HIS A 125 -28.50 4.45 -11.41
CA HIS A 125 -27.54 3.94 -12.39
C HIS A 125 -26.14 4.54 -12.15
N SER A 126 -26.05 5.85 -11.93
CA SER A 126 -24.78 6.54 -11.64
C SER A 126 -24.18 6.13 -10.29
N ALA A 127 -25.02 5.89 -9.28
CA ALA A 127 -24.58 5.42 -7.96
C ALA A 127 -23.81 4.10 -8.02
N ARG A 128 -24.28 3.14 -8.84
CA ARG A 128 -23.64 1.82 -9.01
C ARG A 128 -22.22 1.94 -9.57
N TYR A 129 -22.02 2.75 -10.61
CA TYR A 129 -20.68 2.92 -11.19
C TYR A 129 -19.72 3.64 -10.25
N VAL A 130 -20.19 4.62 -9.47
CA VAL A 130 -19.35 5.28 -8.45
C VAL A 130 -18.91 4.27 -7.40
N PHE A 131 -19.81 3.39 -6.97
CA PHE A 131 -19.50 2.33 -6.02
C PHE A 131 -18.51 1.31 -6.60
N GLU A 132 -18.76 0.80 -7.81
CA GLU A 132 -17.86 -0.13 -8.50
C GLU A 132 -16.46 0.46 -8.70
N ALA A 133 -16.38 1.73 -9.11
CA ALA A 133 -15.13 2.46 -9.25
C ALA A 133 -14.36 2.54 -7.91
N SER A 134 -15.09 2.84 -6.83
CA SER A 134 -14.54 2.93 -5.49
C SER A 134 -14.02 1.56 -5.01
N MET A 135 -14.74 0.46 -5.30
CA MET A 135 -14.33 -0.88 -4.92
C MET A 135 -13.16 -1.43 -5.73
N ALA A 136 -13.11 -1.15 -7.04
CA ALA A 136 -11.95 -1.51 -7.85
C ALA A 136 -10.68 -0.80 -7.35
N LEU A 137 -10.78 0.51 -7.05
CA LEU A 137 -9.67 1.27 -6.46
C LEU A 137 -9.27 0.70 -5.09
N ALA A 138 -10.25 0.32 -4.26
CA ALA A 138 -10.00 -0.30 -2.97
C ALA A 138 -9.23 -1.62 -3.11
N LEU A 139 -9.62 -2.48 -4.04
CA LEU A 139 -8.97 -3.77 -4.27
C LEU A 139 -7.52 -3.61 -4.72
N VAL A 140 -7.26 -2.76 -5.72
CA VAL A 140 -5.89 -2.49 -6.21
C VAL A 140 -5.02 -1.96 -5.08
N ARG A 141 -5.55 -1.04 -4.26
CA ARG A 141 -4.82 -0.47 -3.12
C ARG A 141 -4.58 -1.46 -2.00
N PHE A 142 -5.55 -2.34 -1.74
CA PHE A 142 -5.39 -3.40 -0.76
C PHE A 142 -4.26 -4.36 -1.15
N LEU A 143 -4.20 -4.77 -2.42
CA LEU A 143 -3.11 -5.62 -2.92
C LEU A 143 -1.74 -4.95 -2.81
N ARG A 144 -1.64 -3.66 -3.17
CA ARG A 144 -0.40 -2.89 -2.98
C ARG A 144 0.01 -2.80 -1.51
N MET A 145 -0.96 -2.61 -0.61
CA MET A 145 -0.70 -2.54 0.81
C MET A 145 -0.16 -3.88 1.36
N LEU A 146 -0.79 -5.00 0.99
CA LEU A 146 -0.31 -6.33 1.37
C LEU A 146 1.11 -6.57 0.89
N TRP A 147 1.40 -6.18 -0.35
CA TRP A 147 2.73 -6.32 -0.92
C TRP A 147 3.79 -5.46 -0.19
N LEU A 148 3.46 -4.22 0.16
CA LEU A 148 4.34 -3.35 0.95
C LEU A 148 4.60 -3.94 2.34
N LEU A 149 3.56 -4.45 2.99
CA LEU A 149 3.66 -5.06 4.32
C LEU A 149 4.54 -6.32 4.29
N ASP A 150 4.32 -7.21 3.33
CA ASP A 150 5.11 -8.42 3.11
C ASP A 150 6.59 -8.08 2.86
N SER A 151 6.85 -7.08 2.01
CA SER A 151 8.21 -6.60 1.74
C SER A 151 8.90 -6.07 2.99
N MET A 152 8.17 -5.37 3.88
CA MET A 152 8.71 -4.89 5.15
C MET A 152 8.99 -6.03 6.13
N MET A 153 8.07 -6.99 6.26
CA MET A 153 8.28 -8.16 7.12
C MET A 153 9.50 -8.96 6.67
N ALA A 154 9.67 -9.18 5.37
CA ALA A 154 10.84 -9.87 4.82
C ALA A 154 12.17 -9.13 5.07
N VAL A 155 12.15 -7.80 5.27
CA VAL A 155 13.36 -7.05 5.69
C VAL A 155 13.59 -7.20 7.18
N ASN A 156 12.54 -7.12 7.99
CA ASN A 156 12.61 -7.30 9.44
C ASN A 156 13.09 -8.70 9.83
N ASP A 157 12.59 -9.75 9.19
CA ASP A 157 12.99 -11.13 9.45
C ASP A 157 14.48 -11.34 9.15
N ARG A 158 15.00 -10.72 8.08
CA ARG A 158 16.43 -10.76 7.76
C ARG A 158 17.29 -10.01 8.78
N ASP A 159 16.76 -8.95 9.38
CA ASP A 159 17.46 -8.19 10.42
C ASP A 159 17.51 -8.97 11.75
N GLN A 160 16.51 -9.82 12.01
CA GLN A 160 16.46 -10.71 13.17
C GLN A 160 17.29 -11.99 12.97
N SER A 161 17.39 -12.50 11.75
CA SER A 161 18.07 -13.77 11.46
C SER A 161 19.59 -13.64 11.27
N ASP A 162 20.07 -12.49 10.79
CA ASP A 162 21.50 -12.27 10.58
C ASP A 162 22.20 -12.06 11.94
N PRO A 163 23.27 -12.81 12.26
CA PRO A 163 24.02 -12.58 13.48
C PRO A 163 24.58 -11.15 13.50
N PRO A 164 24.57 -10.46 14.65
CA PRO A 164 25.03 -9.08 14.75
C PRO A 164 26.43 -8.96 14.16
N ALA A 165 26.63 -7.94 13.31
CA ALA A 165 27.90 -7.73 12.65
C ALA A 165 29.03 -7.72 13.70
N PRO A 166 30.15 -8.44 13.47
CA PRO A 166 31.24 -8.45 14.42
C PRO A 166 31.69 -7.01 14.65
N PRO A 167 31.91 -6.61 15.92
CA PRO A 167 32.24 -5.23 16.25
C PRO A 167 33.42 -4.78 15.41
N VAL A 168 33.30 -3.57 14.83
CA VAL A 168 34.35 -2.97 14.01
C VAL A 168 35.68 -3.08 14.77
N PRO A 169 36.73 -3.68 14.19
CA PRO A 169 38.00 -3.84 14.88
C PRO A 169 38.43 -2.49 15.45
N ARG A 170 38.55 -2.39 16.79
CA ARG A 170 39.08 -1.20 17.42
C ARG A 170 40.45 -0.93 16.79
N PHE A 171 40.62 0.28 16.27
CA PHE A 171 41.90 0.70 15.70
C PHE A 171 42.96 0.55 16.79
N ASP A 172 43.77 -0.51 16.72
CA ASP A 172 44.81 -0.79 17.70
C ASP A 172 45.95 0.22 17.50
N PRO A 173 46.12 1.24 18.35
CA PRO A 173 47.18 2.23 18.15
C PRO A 173 48.59 1.61 18.13
N GLY A 174 48.75 0.39 18.67
CA GLY A 174 49.98 -0.39 18.64
C GLY A 174 50.30 -1.04 17.28
N TRP A 175 49.40 -1.00 16.29
CA TRP A 175 49.64 -1.62 14.98
C TRP A 175 50.87 -1.03 14.27
N ARG A 176 51.10 0.29 14.45
CA ARG A 176 52.28 0.98 13.92
C ARG A 176 53.57 0.58 14.65
N GLN A 177 53.50 0.28 15.95
CA GLN A 177 54.65 -0.13 16.75
C GLN A 177 55.08 -1.58 16.42
N ARG A 178 54.14 -2.50 16.22
CA ARG A 178 54.45 -3.88 15.80
C ARG A 178 55.07 -3.95 14.40
N ARG A 179 54.67 -3.09 13.47
CA ARG A 179 55.33 -3.00 12.15
C ARG A 179 56.75 -2.42 12.21
N ARG A 180 57.10 -1.68 13.27
CA ARG A 180 58.43 -1.09 13.43
C ARG A 180 59.46 -2.04 14.04
N ASN A 181 59.03 -3.02 14.83
CA ASN A 181 59.90 -4.04 15.42
C ASN A 181 59.43 -5.45 15.02
N PRO A 182 59.87 -5.97 13.85
CA PRO A 182 59.52 -7.33 13.40
C PRO A 182 60.27 -8.45 14.14
N THR A 183 61.20 -8.10 15.03
CA THR A 183 62.14 -9.05 15.66
C THR A 183 62.01 -8.97 17.18
N GLY A 184 61.30 -9.95 17.74
CA GLY A 184 61.28 -10.32 19.15
C GLY A 184 60.91 -11.79 19.22
#